data_AF-A0A441S824-F1
#
_entry.id   AF-A0A441S824-F1
#
_cell.length_a   1.000
_cell.length_b   1.000
_cell.length_c   1.000
_cell.angle_alpha   90.00
_cell.angle_beta   90.00
_cell.angle_gamma   90.00
#
_symmetry.space_group_name_H-M   'P 1'
#
loop_
_entity.id
_entity.type
_entity.pdbx_description
1 polymer ?
#
loop_
_entity_poly.entity_id
_entity_poly.type
_entity_poly.pdbx_seq_one_letter_code
_entity_poly.pdbx_strand_id
1 'polypeptide(L)' 'MVYFAADPTPIKLLENVWIPLADGTRLAAKIWLPENVASNPVPAIVCYIPYRKRDGTALGDAQMFP' A
#
# COMPACT_ATOMS: atom_id res chain seq x y z
N MET A 1 1.02 3.76 2.18
CA MET A 1 0.52 3.15 0.93
C MET A 1 1.71 2.67 0.15
N VAL A 2 1.68 1.44 -0.39
CA VAL A 2 2.81 0.86 -1.16
C VAL A 2 2.37 0.53 -2.59
N TYR A 3 3.08 1.03 -3.61
CA TYR A 3 2.81 0.81 -5.05
C TYR A 3 3.95 0.09 -5.76
N PHE A 4 3.67 -0.50 -6.92
CA PHE A 4 4.60 -1.27 -7.76
C PHE A 4 4.36 -0.92 -9.25
N ALA A 5 5.43 -0.85 -10.06
CA ALA A 5 5.37 -0.26 -11.41
C ALA A 5 5.05 -1.27 -12.55
N ALA A 6 4.05 -0.89 -13.37
CA ALA A 6 3.93 -1.00 -14.83
C ALA A 6 3.86 -2.35 -15.60
N ASP A 7 3.63 -3.49 -14.94
CA ASP A 7 3.19 -4.72 -15.66
C ASP A 7 1.66 -4.88 -15.55
N PRO A 8 0.95 -5.43 -16.57
CA PRO A 8 -0.51 -5.67 -16.53
C PRO A 8 -0.88 -6.83 -15.58
N THR A 9 -0.06 -7.08 -14.56
CA THR A 9 -0.27 -8.14 -13.58
C THR A 9 -1.49 -7.80 -12.73
N PRO A 10 -2.41 -8.75 -12.50
CA PRO A 10 -3.48 -8.57 -11.53
C PRO A 10 -2.95 -8.10 -10.17
N ILE A 11 -3.68 -7.16 -9.57
CA ILE A 11 -3.33 -6.56 -8.29
C ILE A 11 -4.23 -7.12 -7.19
N LYS A 12 -3.60 -7.62 -6.13
CA LYS A 12 -4.25 -8.00 -4.87
C LYS A 12 -4.19 -6.83 -3.88
N LEU A 13 -5.36 -6.41 -3.38
CA LEU A 13 -5.44 -5.37 -2.36
C LEU A 13 -5.35 -5.96 -0.95
N LEU A 14 -4.38 -5.51 -0.17
CA LEU A 14 -4.27 -5.81 1.26
C LEU A 14 -4.71 -4.57 2.05
N GLU A 15 -5.95 -4.60 2.54
CA GLU A 15 -6.59 -3.47 3.20
C GLU A 15 -5.91 -3.04 4.50
N ASN A 16 -5.44 -4.00 5.31
CA ASN A 16 -4.76 -3.71 6.57
C ASN A 16 -3.61 -4.65 6.88
N VAL A 17 -2.40 -4.15 6.69
CA VAL A 17 -1.15 -4.77 7.12
C VAL A 17 -0.55 -3.94 8.25
N TRP A 18 -0.07 -4.62 9.29
CA TRP A 18 0.65 -3.99 10.40
C TRP A 18 2.15 -4.03 10.13
N ILE A 19 2.81 -2.88 10.24
CA ILE A 19 4.27 -2.76 10.18
C ILE A 19 4.74 -2.44 11.61
N PRO A 20 5.36 -3.41 12.32
CA PRO A 20 5.92 -3.16 13.63
C PRO A 20 7.21 -2.33 13.49
N LEU A 21 7.35 -1.32 14.34
CA LEU A 21 8.57 -0.53 14.48
C LEU A 21 9.38 -1.02 15.68
N ALA A 22 10.65 -0.59 15.75
CA ALA A 22 11.58 -1.02 16.80
C ALA A 22 11.14 -0.63 18.23
N ASP A 23 10.33 0.43 18.35
CA ASP A 23 9.77 0.93 19.62
C ASP A 23 8.47 0.21 20.04
N GLY A 24 7.99 -0.76 19.26
CA GLY A 24 6.72 -1.46 19.48
C GLY A 24 5.51 -0.75 18.89
N THR A 25 5.66 0.43 18.29
CA THR A 25 4.59 1.10 17.53
C THR A 25 4.19 0.24 16.33
N ARG A 26 2.90 0.22 15.99
CA ARG A 26 2.37 -0.49 14.81
C ARG A 26 1.77 0.48 13.82
N LEU A 27 2.37 0.59 12.63
CA LEU A 27 1.81 1.38 11.53
C LEU A 27 0.80 0.53 10.74
N ALA A 28 -0.33 1.14 10.38
CA ALA A 28 -1.32 0.52 9.51
C ALA A 28 -1.05 0.89 8.04
N ALA A 29 -0.88 -0.11 7.18
CA ALA A 29 -0.66 0.08 5.75
C ALA A 29 -1.79 -0.54 4.92
N LYS A 30 -2.11 0.12 3.80
CA LYS A 30 -2.83 -0.46 2.65
C LYS A 30 -1.79 -0.72 1.56
N ILE A 31 -1.82 -1.90 0.97
CA ILE A 31 -0.84 -2.36 -0.03
C ILE A 31 -1.58 -2.85 -1.25
N TRP A 32 -1.21 -2.34 -2.42
CA TRP A 32 -1.59 -2.91 -3.71
C TRP A 32 -0.43 -3.80 -4.13
N LEU A 33 -0.66 -5.11 -4.23
CA LEU A 33 0.41 -6.09 -4.42
C LEU A 33 0.19 -6.84 -5.75
N PRO A 34 1.14 -6.82 -6.70
CA PRO A 34 1.09 -7.68 -7.87
C PRO A 34 1.04 -9.16 -7.47
N GLU A 35 0.15 -9.93 -8.09
CA GLU A 35 -0.02 -11.34 -7.74
C GLU A 35 1.23 -12.20 -7.96
N ASN A 36 2.08 -11.81 -8.92
CA ASN A 36 3.31 -12.53 -9.26
C ASN A 36 4.56 -12.08 -8.47
N VAL A 37 4.42 -11.21 -7.46
CA VAL A 37 5.57 -10.60 -6.73
C VAL A 37 6.53 -11.64 -6.14
N ALA A 38 6.05 -12.84 -5.80
CA ALA A 38 6.86 -13.92 -5.27
C ALA A 38 7.89 -14.46 -6.28
N SER A 39 7.55 -14.43 -7.57
CA SER A 39 8.40 -14.91 -8.66
C SER A 39 9.07 -13.78 -9.43
N ASN A 40 8.48 -12.58 -9.42
CA ASN A 40 9.01 -11.37 -10.06
C ASN A 40 8.90 -10.18 -9.09
N PRO A 41 9.87 -9.99 -8.17
CA PRO A 41 9.84 -8.87 -7.24
C PRO A 41 10.07 -7.56 -7.99
N VAL A 42 9.28 -6.54 -7.65
CA VAL A 42 9.37 -5.22 -8.28
C VAL A 42 9.55 -4.12 -7.21
N PRO A 43 10.08 -2.93 -7.57
CA PRO A 43 10.32 -1.87 -6.60
C PRO A 43 9.05 -1.35 -5.93
N ALA A 44 9.14 -1.08 -4.63
CA ALA A 44 8.04 -0.54 -3.82
C ALA A 44 8.11 0.99 -3.73
N ILE A 45 7.00 1.68 -3.95
CA ILE A 45 6.84 3.13 -3.69
C ILE A 45 6.11 3.29 -2.37
N VAL A 46 6.65 4.03 -1.40
CA VAL A 46 6.00 4.23 -0.09
C VAL A 46 5.48 5.66 0.04
N CYS A 47 4.20 5.80 0.33
CA CYS A 47 3.58 7.06 0.73
C CYS A 47 3.15 6.98 2.21
N TYR A 48 3.65 7.89 3.03
CA TYR A 48 3.30 8.03 4.45
C TYR A 48 2.26 9.14 4.61
N ILE A 49 1.12 8.80 5.22
CA ILE A 49 0.02 9.74 5.44
C ILE A 49 -0.25 9.76 6.96
N PRO A 50 0.13 10.84 7.67
CA PRO A 50 0.11 10.85 9.14
C PRO A 50 -1.29 10.78 9.77
N TYR A 51 -2.38 11.04 9.03
CA TYR A 51 -3.71 11.24 9.65
C TYR A 51 -4.90 10.48 9.05
N ARG A 52 -4.77 9.65 8.00
CA ARG A 52 -5.96 9.41 7.13
C ARG A 52 -6.03 8.06 6.42
N LYS A 53 -5.96 6.91 7.12
CA LYS A 53 -6.10 5.61 6.43
C LYS A 53 -7.50 5.36 5.85
N ARG A 54 -8.57 5.90 6.45
CA ARG A 54 -9.98 5.70 6.04
C ARG A 54 -10.90 6.83 6.49
N ASP A 55 -10.56 8.09 6.22
CA ASP A 55 -11.44 9.20 6.56
C ASP A 55 -12.20 9.73 5.33
N GLY A 56 -12.99 10.79 5.50
CA GLY A 56 -13.89 11.30 4.46
C GLY A 56 -13.22 11.74 3.15
N THR A 57 -11.90 11.93 3.14
CA THR A 57 -11.14 12.28 1.92
C THR A 57 -10.40 11.07 1.31
N ALA A 58 -10.43 9.90 1.95
CA ALA A 58 -9.73 8.71 1.50
C ALA A 58 -10.19 8.22 0.11
N LEU A 59 -11.44 8.50 -0.28
CA LEU A 59 -11.94 8.20 -1.63
C LEU A 59 -11.27 9.07 -2.71
N GLY A 60 -11.03 10.35 -2.40
CA GLY A 60 -10.32 11.27 -3.30
C GLY A 60 -8.84 10.92 -3.41
N ASP A 61 -8.21 10.54 -2.29
CA ASP A 61 -6.82 10.08 -2.30
C ASP A 61 -6.67 8.80 -3.13
N ALA A 62 -7.61 7.84 -3.01
CA ALA A 62 -7.60 6.61 -3.81
C ALA A 62 -7.74 6.88 -5.33
N GLN A 63 -8.41 7.96 -5.73
CA GLN A 63 -8.50 8.38 -7.13
C GLN A 63 -7.21 9.02 -7.65
N MET A 64 -6.40 9.63 -6.78
CA MET A 64 -5.13 10.25 -7.18
C MET A 64 -4.04 9.22 -7.52
N PHE A 65 -4.22 7.96 -7.11
CA PHE A 65 -3.22 6.91 -7.24
C PHE A 65 -3.82 5.61 -7.83
N PRO A 66 -4.25 5.61 -9.11
CA PRO A 66 -4.75 4.42 -9.80
C PRO A 66 -3.69 3.33 -9.97
#